data_AF-A0A6M2D249-F1
#
_entry.id   AF-A0A6M2D249-F1
#
_cell.length_a   1.000
_cell.length_b   1.000
_cell.length_c   1.000
_cell.angle_alpha   90.00
_cell.angle_beta   90.00
_cell.angle_gamma   90.00
#
_symmetry.space_group_name_H-M   'P 1'
#
loop_
_entity.id
_entity.type
_entity.pdbx_description
1 polymer ?
#
loop_
_entity_poly.entity_id
_entity_poly.type
_entity_poly.pdbx_seq_one_letter_code
_entity_poly.pdbx_strand_id
1 'polypeptide(L)'
;TDNTTATGMFSLSYSFPASPALGVWNAIVSYGFRFTQKTNITFELKEYVPPSFSARIMAPGVILPDTIVTVTVEAKYPYGRPIQGLVTCKFKTRNANTGQVWPYQRAESLTEELVNGNATFTLPSRGRWDQYLHSVYLGSRLVVEAEVLDKVTGERVTAEDDSAVYAHSPYRVSFRRTDPNFRPGAPKVVKVDVTYANGQPAALVPCTVKAEAGNGFNMPVDPDVAVTDARGRLAFAVSTEGQHTLIMAKVETLLPSEPGQQAVGQIFLSVFRSRSNAVLYLESADSGKVVKVGGIVSIRVRIYPPTFSPGYYIVTHNGQVKRFGELYRDVSSYHFARFSVTNDMSPSVRVLVYAFHEGHLLADSLVIEVEEACLEKAAITIETDFKSERPGANGSVKILGSPGTRVGILGINKQVSELASEGLLTSNKMFAKLKSHDMGCGPGGGSTIRDVLSNFGVIVISQQSPDVIHEDPRCRPLSRHPSFQRLKRSVESDTASTAFLDECCSLA
;
A
#
# COMPACT_ATOMS: atom_id res chain seq x y z
N THR A 1 -17.31 21.80 -18.19
CA THR A 1 -18.67 21.31 -18.48
C THR A 1 -19.24 20.79 -17.17
N ASP A 2 -20.20 21.49 -16.60
CA ASP A 2 -20.85 21.09 -15.33
C ASP A 2 -21.96 20.08 -15.63
N ASN A 3 -21.64 18.79 -15.50
CA ASN A 3 -22.59 17.70 -15.71
C ASN A 3 -22.81 16.96 -14.39
N THR A 4 -23.93 17.22 -13.72
CA THR A 4 -24.44 16.40 -12.62
C THR A 4 -25.00 15.11 -13.19
N THR A 5 -24.35 13.97 -12.95
CA THR A 5 -24.85 12.67 -13.42
C THR A 5 -25.66 11.97 -12.34
N ALA A 6 -26.95 11.74 -12.60
CA ALA A 6 -27.83 10.96 -11.73
C ALA A 6 -27.38 9.48 -11.58
N THR A 7 -26.42 9.05 -12.39
CA THR A 7 -25.98 7.67 -12.55
C THR A 7 -24.59 7.42 -11.96
N GLY A 8 -23.86 8.45 -11.52
CA GLY A 8 -22.48 8.35 -11.03
C GLY A 8 -21.42 8.07 -12.10
N MET A 9 -21.81 7.94 -13.38
CA MET A 9 -20.90 7.79 -14.52
C MET A 9 -21.12 8.92 -15.52
N PHE A 10 -20.05 9.51 -16.02
CA PHE A 10 -20.09 10.47 -17.13
C PHE A 10 -19.11 10.05 -18.22
N SER A 11 -19.41 10.42 -19.46
CA SER A 11 -18.54 10.17 -20.61
C SER A 11 -18.32 11.47 -21.36
N LEU A 12 -17.07 11.71 -21.75
CA LEU A 12 -16.65 12.83 -22.58
C LEU A 12 -15.66 12.30 -23.60
N SER A 13 -15.84 12.70 -24.86
CA SER A 13 -14.92 12.39 -25.95
C SER A 13 -14.13 13.64 -26.31
N TYR A 14 -12.81 13.53 -26.34
CA TYR A 14 -11.93 14.57 -26.85
C TYR A 14 -11.17 14.03 -28.06
N SER A 15 -11.23 14.75 -29.18
CA SER A 15 -10.51 14.41 -30.40
C SER A 15 -9.27 15.28 -30.51
N PHE A 16 -8.10 14.65 -30.60
CA PHE A 16 -6.87 15.36 -30.85
C PHE A 16 -6.85 15.92 -32.29
N PRO A 17 -6.24 17.09 -32.52
CA PRO A 17 -5.99 17.58 -33.88
C PRO A 17 -5.02 16.66 -34.62
N ALA A 18 -4.94 16.78 -35.95
CA ALA A 18 -4.06 15.96 -36.79
C ALA A 18 -2.57 16.09 -36.45
N SER A 19 -2.15 17.22 -35.88
CA SER A 19 -0.80 17.46 -35.39
C SER A 19 -0.86 17.93 -33.93
N PRO A 20 -1.07 17.01 -32.96
CA PRO A 20 -1.15 17.37 -31.56
C PRO A 20 0.25 17.54 -30.96
N ALA A 21 0.34 18.28 -29.86
CA ALA A 21 1.57 18.29 -29.07
C ALA A 21 1.80 16.90 -28.46
N LEU A 22 2.89 16.25 -28.84
CA LEU A 22 3.29 14.95 -28.29
C LEU A 22 3.87 15.12 -26.88
N GLY A 23 3.77 14.09 -26.04
CA GLY A 23 4.28 14.07 -24.68
C GLY A 23 3.23 13.65 -23.65
N VAL A 24 3.47 13.98 -22.38
CA VAL A 24 2.59 13.61 -21.27
C VAL A 24 1.46 14.64 -21.11
N TRP A 25 0.23 14.16 -21.20
CA TRP A 25 -1.00 14.93 -21.01
C TRP A 25 -1.66 14.61 -19.68
N ASN A 26 -2.36 15.60 -19.13
CA ASN A 26 -3.07 15.50 -17.85
C ASN A 26 -4.57 15.70 -18.06
N ALA A 27 -5.38 14.72 -17.68
CA ALA A 27 -6.82 14.85 -17.55
C ALA A 27 -7.18 15.16 -16.09
N ILE A 28 -7.63 16.38 -15.82
CA ILE A 28 -7.99 16.84 -14.48
C ILE A 28 -9.51 16.87 -14.35
N VAL A 29 -10.05 16.06 -13.45
CA VAL A 29 -11.47 16.05 -13.10
C VAL A 29 -11.61 16.71 -11.74
N SER A 30 -12.39 17.79 -11.68
CA SER A 30 -12.76 18.45 -10.43
C SER A 30 -14.20 18.05 -10.06
N TYR A 31 -14.45 17.70 -8.80
CA TYR A 31 -15.75 17.22 -8.32
C TYR A 31 -16.00 17.56 -6.86
N GLY A 32 -17.18 17.17 -6.35
CA GLY A 32 -17.60 17.43 -4.98
C GLY A 32 -18.11 18.86 -4.76
N PHE A 33 -18.40 19.20 -3.51
CA PHE A 33 -18.92 20.52 -3.16
C PHE A 33 -17.90 21.60 -3.54
N ARG A 34 -18.35 22.58 -4.35
CA ARG A 34 -17.53 23.68 -4.88
C ARG A 34 -16.27 23.23 -5.63
N PHE A 35 -16.27 22.04 -6.23
CA PHE A 35 -15.15 21.50 -7.01
C PHE A 35 -13.82 21.46 -6.23
N THR A 36 -13.92 21.26 -4.91
CA THR A 36 -12.76 21.22 -4.00
C THR A 36 -11.92 19.95 -4.18
N GLN A 37 -12.54 18.85 -4.65
CA GLN A 37 -11.82 17.62 -4.95
C GLN A 37 -11.30 17.65 -6.37
N LYS A 38 -10.04 17.28 -6.56
CA LYS A 38 -9.41 17.15 -7.87
C LYS A 38 -8.79 15.77 -8.01
N THR A 39 -8.93 15.16 -9.16
CA THR A 39 -8.22 13.93 -9.52
C THR A 39 -7.57 14.15 -10.87
N ASN A 40 -6.28 13.83 -10.93
CA ASN A 40 -5.47 13.95 -12.13
C ASN A 40 -5.16 12.53 -12.63
N ILE A 41 -5.36 12.31 -13.93
CA ILE A 41 -4.93 11.11 -14.63
C ILE A 41 -3.95 11.55 -15.71
N THR A 42 -2.77 10.94 -15.72
CA THR A 42 -1.73 11.23 -16.71
C THR A 42 -1.75 10.15 -17.78
N PHE A 43 -1.61 10.55 -19.04
CA PHE A 43 -1.43 9.62 -20.16
C PHE A 43 -0.45 10.21 -21.17
N GLU A 44 0.24 9.35 -21.91
CA GLU A 44 1.25 9.77 -22.88
C GLU A 44 0.69 9.74 -24.29
N LEU A 45 0.82 10.84 -25.01
CA LEU A 45 0.50 10.96 -26.42
C LEU A 45 1.79 10.85 -27.24
N LYS A 46 1.89 9.77 -28.02
CA LYS A 46 3.00 9.48 -28.91
C LYS A 46 2.48 9.28 -30.32
N GLU A 47 3.35 9.49 -31.30
CA GLU A 47 3.08 9.03 -32.66
C GLU A 47 2.88 7.51 -32.66
N TYR A 48 1.78 7.05 -33.24
CA TYR A 48 1.46 5.63 -33.25
C TYR A 48 2.32 4.92 -34.29
N VAL A 49 3.35 4.22 -33.80
CA VAL A 49 4.12 3.25 -34.57
C VAL A 49 3.78 1.87 -34.01
N PRO A 50 3.10 0.98 -34.74
CA PRO A 50 2.81 -0.35 -34.24
C PRO A 50 4.15 -1.06 -33.95
N PRO A 51 4.37 -1.56 -32.73
CA PRO A 51 5.59 -2.30 -32.43
C PRO A 51 5.57 -3.58 -33.27
N SER A 52 6.55 -3.71 -34.14
CA SER A 52 6.71 -4.87 -35.01
C SER A 52 7.02 -6.14 -34.24
N PHE A 53 7.62 -6.02 -33.05
CA PHE A 53 7.87 -7.09 -32.10
C PHE A 53 7.97 -6.55 -30.66
N SER A 54 7.94 -7.45 -29.68
CA SER A 54 8.03 -7.11 -28.24
C SER A 54 9.30 -7.66 -27.63
N ALA A 55 9.91 -6.91 -26.71
CA ALA A 55 11.02 -7.34 -25.87
C ALA A 55 10.63 -7.35 -24.39
N ARG A 56 11.02 -8.38 -23.66
CA ARG A 56 10.75 -8.56 -22.23
C ARG A 56 12.07 -8.83 -21.49
N ILE A 57 12.28 -8.10 -20.41
CA ILE A 57 13.44 -8.26 -19.54
C ILE A 57 13.04 -9.10 -18.32
N MET A 58 13.88 -10.05 -17.95
CA MET A 58 13.74 -10.90 -16.77
C MET A 58 14.98 -10.71 -15.90
N ALA A 59 14.85 -9.86 -14.88
CA ALA A 59 15.86 -9.59 -13.87
C ALA A 59 15.48 -10.25 -12.53
N PRO A 60 16.44 -10.51 -11.62
CA PRO A 60 16.14 -11.04 -10.30
C PRO A 60 15.39 -9.99 -9.47
N GLY A 61 14.34 -10.40 -8.75
CA GLY A 61 13.56 -9.46 -7.94
C GLY A 61 14.33 -8.84 -6.77
N VAL A 62 15.28 -9.58 -6.19
CA VAL A 62 16.14 -9.10 -5.11
C VAL A 62 17.58 -9.49 -5.41
N ILE A 63 18.49 -8.52 -5.28
CA ILE A 63 19.93 -8.71 -5.42
C ILE A 63 20.52 -8.73 -4.02
N LEU A 64 21.13 -9.86 -3.65
CA LEU A 64 21.76 -10.08 -2.34
C LEU A 64 23.27 -9.90 -2.42
N PRO A 65 23.97 -9.73 -1.29
CA PRO A 65 25.43 -9.66 -1.29
C PRO A 65 26.01 -10.93 -1.93
N ASP A 66 27.08 -10.77 -2.71
CA ASP A 66 27.85 -11.86 -3.31
C ASP A 66 27.04 -12.78 -4.27
N THR A 67 25.89 -12.30 -4.76
CA THR A 67 25.11 -13.01 -5.79
C THR A 67 25.50 -12.58 -7.20
N ILE A 68 25.61 -13.55 -8.10
CA ILE A 68 25.81 -13.29 -9.53
C ILE A 68 24.48 -12.84 -10.11
N VAL A 69 24.43 -11.61 -10.63
CA VAL A 69 23.22 -11.05 -11.23
C VAL A 69 23.14 -11.47 -12.69
N THR A 70 22.13 -12.26 -13.02
CA THR A 70 21.82 -12.69 -14.39
C THR A 70 20.54 -12.02 -14.88
N VAL A 71 20.56 -11.51 -16.10
CA VAL A 71 19.42 -10.84 -16.74
C VAL A 71 19.17 -11.49 -18.09
N THR A 72 17.94 -11.90 -18.33
CA THR A 72 17.55 -12.51 -19.61
C THR A 72 16.62 -11.58 -20.37
N VAL A 73 16.90 -11.37 -21.66
CA VAL A 73 16.01 -10.64 -22.56
C VAL A 73 15.39 -11.63 -23.54
N GLU A 74 14.06 -11.63 -23.60
CA GLU A 74 13.26 -12.39 -24.58
C GLU A 74 12.67 -11.41 -25.59
N ALA A 75 12.84 -11.67 -26.89
CA ALA A 75 12.28 -10.89 -27.97
C ALA A 75 11.58 -11.78 -29.00
N LYS A 76 10.32 -11.43 -29.31
CA LYS A 76 9.47 -12.21 -30.22
C LYS A 76 8.49 -11.34 -30.98
N TYR A 77 8.13 -11.80 -32.17
CA TYR A 77 7.06 -11.21 -32.96
C TYR A 77 5.68 -11.49 -32.32
N PRO A 78 4.65 -10.70 -32.67
CA PRO A 78 3.29 -10.89 -32.17
C PRO A 78 2.71 -12.28 -32.47
N TYR A 79 3.12 -12.89 -33.58
CA TYR A 79 2.75 -14.24 -34.00
C TYR A 79 3.63 -15.35 -33.39
N GLY A 80 4.44 -15.02 -32.38
CA GLY A 80 5.16 -15.97 -31.52
C GLY A 80 6.50 -16.47 -32.06
N ARG A 81 6.95 -16.05 -33.25
CA ARG A 81 8.30 -16.42 -33.73
C ARG A 81 9.37 -15.62 -33.01
N PRO A 82 10.52 -16.23 -32.70
CA PRO A 82 11.64 -15.55 -32.06
C PRO A 82 12.28 -14.52 -33.00
N ILE A 83 12.81 -13.45 -32.44
CA ILE A 83 13.61 -12.47 -33.17
C ILE A 83 15.02 -13.01 -33.40
N GLN A 84 15.54 -12.80 -34.61
CA GLN A 84 16.93 -13.08 -34.97
C GLN A 84 17.67 -11.75 -35.07
N GLY A 85 18.53 -11.48 -34.10
CA GLY A 85 18.93 -10.12 -33.86
C GLY A 85 20.13 -9.96 -32.95
N LEU A 86 20.47 -8.71 -32.68
CA LEU A 86 21.38 -8.31 -31.61
C LEU A 86 20.56 -7.64 -30.53
N VAL A 87 20.97 -7.81 -29.28
CA VAL A 87 20.41 -7.06 -28.16
C VAL A 87 21.53 -6.40 -27.38
N THR A 88 21.39 -5.09 -27.17
CA THR A 88 22.29 -4.27 -26.37
C THR A 88 21.61 -3.88 -25.07
N CYS A 89 22.13 -4.36 -23.94
CA CYS A 89 21.64 -4.04 -22.60
C CYS A 89 22.53 -3.00 -21.94
N LYS A 90 21.92 -1.92 -21.44
CA LYS A 90 22.55 -0.91 -20.60
C LYS A 90 22.10 -1.09 -19.16
N PHE A 91 23.05 -1.07 -18.23
CA PHE A 91 22.79 -1.27 -16.81
C PHE A 91 23.05 0.02 -16.03
N LYS A 92 22.10 0.38 -15.17
CA LYS A 92 22.16 1.58 -14.34
C LYS A 92 21.67 1.26 -12.93
N THR A 93 21.98 2.12 -11.97
CA THR A 93 21.48 2.02 -10.60
C THR A 93 20.72 3.28 -10.25
N ARG A 94 19.44 3.14 -9.90
CA ARG A 94 18.57 4.22 -9.46
C ARG A 94 18.56 4.30 -7.94
N ASN A 95 19.06 5.39 -7.38
CA ASN A 95 19.09 5.62 -5.94
C ASN A 95 17.68 5.66 -5.35
N ALA A 96 17.45 4.96 -4.25
CA ALA A 96 16.16 4.97 -3.57
C ALA A 96 15.79 6.32 -2.94
N ASN A 97 16.78 7.10 -2.51
CA ASN A 97 16.58 8.34 -1.74
C ASN A 97 16.56 9.58 -2.64
N THR A 98 17.48 9.68 -3.60
CA THR A 98 17.62 10.85 -4.47
C THR A 98 16.91 10.69 -5.81
N GLY A 99 16.55 9.46 -6.20
CA GLY A 99 16.07 9.17 -7.55
C GLY A 99 17.11 9.33 -8.65
N GLN A 100 18.35 9.71 -8.31
CA GLN A 100 19.44 9.84 -9.26
C GLN A 100 19.80 8.47 -9.85
N VAL A 101 20.08 8.46 -11.14
CA VAL A 101 20.46 7.27 -11.88
C VAL A 101 21.95 7.36 -12.20
N TRP A 102 22.73 6.37 -11.78
CA TRP A 102 24.15 6.27 -12.11
C TRP A 102 24.42 5.08 -13.03
N PRO A 103 25.32 5.22 -14.00
CA PRO A 103 25.70 4.12 -14.88
C PRO A 103 26.41 2.99 -14.09
N TYR A 104 26.26 1.75 -14.56
CA TYR A 104 26.97 0.62 -14.01
C TYR A 104 28.43 0.62 -14.50
N GLN A 105 29.36 1.07 -13.65
CA GLN A 105 30.75 1.41 -14.00
C GLN A 105 31.60 0.35 -14.76
N ARG A 106 31.26 -0.94 -14.73
CA ARG A 106 32.02 -2.03 -15.43
C ARG A 106 31.28 -2.70 -16.59
N ALA A 107 30.03 -2.33 -16.83
CA ALA A 107 29.17 -2.93 -17.85
C ALA A 107 28.10 -1.90 -18.24
N GLU A 108 28.55 -0.75 -18.73
CA GLU A 108 27.63 0.32 -19.15
C GLU A 108 26.74 -0.13 -20.32
N SER A 109 27.28 -0.98 -21.21
CA SER A 109 26.54 -1.65 -22.27
C SER A 109 27.15 -3.02 -22.62
N LEU A 110 26.34 -4.08 -22.67
CA LEU A 110 26.72 -5.40 -23.18
C LEU A 110 25.87 -5.71 -24.42
N THR A 111 26.45 -6.31 -25.45
CA THR A 111 25.73 -6.70 -26.67
C THR A 111 25.93 -8.18 -26.94
N GLU A 112 24.85 -8.90 -27.18
CA GLU A 112 24.85 -10.33 -27.47
C GLU A 112 23.90 -10.63 -28.65
N GLU A 113 24.10 -11.78 -29.31
CA GLU A 113 23.15 -12.27 -30.30
C GLU A 113 21.96 -12.97 -29.64
N LEU A 114 20.76 -12.74 -30.17
CA LEU A 114 19.56 -13.45 -29.75
C LEU A 114 19.58 -14.88 -30.30
N VAL A 115 19.69 -15.86 -29.41
CA VAL A 115 19.60 -17.28 -29.73
C VAL A 115 18.17 -17.75 -29.44
N ASN A 116 17.42 -18.13 -30.47
CA ASN A 116 15.99 -18.46 -30.38
C ASN A 116 15.17 -17.35 -29.67
N GLY A 117 15.51 -16.09 -29.95
CA GLY A 117 14.81 -14.93 -29.38
C GLY A 117 15.22 -14.61 -27.93
N ASN A 118 16.20 -15.30 -27.35
CA ASN A 118 16.68 -15.05 -25.99
C ASN A 118 18.15 -14.67 -25.99
N ALA A 119 18.54 -13.78 -25.06
CA ALA A 119 19.93 -13.56 -24.69
C ALA A 119 20.05 -13.41 -23.18
N THR A 120 21.12 -13.97 -22.61
CA THR A 120 21.39 -13.92 -21.17
C THR A 120 22.65 -13.13 -20.92
N PHE A 121 22.55 -12.13 -20.05
CA PHE A 121 23.64 -11.28 -19.62
C PHE A 121 23.98 -11.59 -18.17
N THR A 122 25.26 -11.85 -17.91
CA THR A 122 25.77 -11.97 -16.55
C THR A 122 26.54 -10.71 -16.23
N LEU A 123 26.07 -9.96 -15.22
CA LEU A 123 26.76 -8.76 -14.78
C LEU A 123 28.12 -9.16 -14.17
N PRO A 124 29.23 -8.55 -14.62
CA PRO A 124 30.54 -8.91 -14.10
C PRO A 124 30.62 -8.52 -12.62
N SER A 125 31.08 -9.47 -11.80
CA SER A 125 31.44 -9.21 -10.41
C SER A 125 32.52 -8.12 -10.37
N ARG A 126 32.33 -7.12 -9.50
CA ARG A 126 33.33 -6.08 -9.22
C ARG A 126 34.35 -6.56 -8.18
N GLY A 127 34.30 -7.83 -7.78
CA GLY A 127 35.22 -8.47 -6.84
C GLY A 127 35.06 -7.90 -5.43
N ARG A 128 36.16 -7.54 -4.77
CA ARG A 128 36.16 -6.98 -3.41
C ARG A 128 35.34 -5.69 -3.24
N TRP A 129 35.06 -4.99 -4.35
CA TRP A 129 34.24 -3.78 -4.36
C TRP A 129 32.74 -4.08 -4.37
N ASP A 130 32.31 -5.30 -4.69
CA ASP A 130 30.89 -5.66 -4.73
C ASP A 130 30.25 -5.48 -3.35
N GLN A 131 30.87 -5.96 -2.28
CA GLN A 131 30.35 -5.77 -0.92
C GLN A 131 30.27 -4.29 -0.51
N TYR A 132 31.31 -3.50 -0.81
CA TYR A 132 31.31 -2.06 -0.52
C TYR A 132 30.22 -1.33 -1.31
N LEU A 133 30.11 -1.58 -2.61
CA LEU A 133 29.12 -0.94 -3.48
C LEU A 133 27.71 -1.44 -3.20
N HIS A 134 27.54 -2.71 -2.84
CA HIS A 134 26.26 -3.26 -2.39
C HIS A 134 25.75 -2.51 -1.17
N SER A 135 26.63 -2.21 -0.21
CA SER A 135 26.30 -1.38 0.96
C SER A 135 25.85 0.04 0.57
N VAL A 136 26.50 0.64 -0.44
CA VAL A 136 26.15 1.97 -0.99
C VAL A 136 24.81 1.93 -1.72
N TYR A 137 24.50 0.84 -2.41
CA TYR A 137 23.27 0.69 -3.19
C TYR A 137 22.10 0.10 -2.41
N LEU A 138 22.24 -0.19 -1.11
CA LEU A 138 21.14 -0.76 -0.32
C LEU A 138 19.83 0.02 -0.49
N GLY A 139 18.77 -0.69 -0.85
CA GLY A 139 17.45 -0.15 -1.13
C GLY A 139 17.27 0.43 -2.53
N SER A 140 18.35 0.75 -3.25
CA SER A 140 18.35 1.22 -4.63
C SER A 140 17.94 0.11 -5.60
N ARG A 141 17.63 0.49 -6.84
CA ARG A 141 17.16 -0.42 -7.89
C ARG A 141 18.18 -0.57 -9.01
N LEU A 142 18.34 -1.79 -9.52
CA LEU A 142 19.00 -2.01 -10.80
C LEU A 142 17.99 -1.68 -11.90
N VAL A 143 18.40 -0.80 -12.81
CA VAL A 143 17.64 -0.44 -14.00
C VAL A 143 18.35 -1.08 -15.20
N VAL A 144 17.60 -1.88 -15.95
CA VAL A 144 18.07 -2.53 -17.17
C VAL A 144 17.32 -1.92 -18.34
N GLU A 145 18.04 -1.34 -19.29
CA GLU A 145 17.49 -0.87 -20.57
C GLU A 145 18.01 -1.78 -21.68
N ALA A 146 17.12 -2.52 -22.34
CA ALA A 146 17.46 -3.40 -23.45
C ALA A 146 17.03 -2.76 -24.78
N GLU A 147 17.92 -2.77 -25.76
CA GLU A 147 17.66 -2.34 -27.13
C GLU A 147 17.88 -3.53 -28.06
N VAL A 148 16.79 -4.00 -28.68
CA VAL A 148 16.79 -5.17 -29.56
C VAL A 148 16.73 -4.70 -31.01
N LEU A 149 17.69 -5.15 -31.82
CA LEU A 149 17.75 -4.96 -33.26
C LEU A 149 17.38 -6.27 -33.96
N ASP A 150 16.32 -6.25 -34.76
CA ASP A 150 15.99 -7.35 -35.67
C ASP A 150 16.87 -7.27 -36.93
N LYS A 151 17.67 -8.30 -37.20
CA LYS A 151 18.55 -8.35 -38.39
C LYS A 151 17.77 -8.48 -39.69
N VAL A 152 16.53 -8.98 -39.65
CA VAL A 152 15.72 -9.23 -40.85
C VAL A 152 15.07 -7.94 -41.34
N THR A 153 14.43 -7.20 -40.43
CA THR A 153 13.70 -5.96 -40.76
C THR A 153 14.56 -4.70 -40.61
N GLY A 154 15.64 -4.76 -39.83
CA GLY A 154 16.44 -3.60 -39.43
C GLY A 154 15.79 -2.75 -38.33
N GLU A 155 14.63 -3.16 -37.81
CA GLU A 155 13.89 -2.41 -36.80
C GLU A 155 14.46 -2.59 -35.39
N ARG A 156 14.24 -1.58 -34.54
CA ARG A 156 14.77 -1.51 -33.18
C ARG A 156 13.64 -1.29 -32.18
N VAL A 157 13.64 -2.05 -31.08
CA VAL A 157 12.67 -1.91 -29.98
C VAL A 157 13.42 -1.81 -28.66
N THR A 158 12.98 -0.90 -27.79
CA THR A 158 13.53 -0.73 -26.44
C THR A 158 12.58 -1.26 -25.37
N ALA A 159 13.15 -1.79 -24.29
CA ALA A 159 12.45 -2.20 -23.08
C ALA A 159 13.24 -1.74 -21.85
N GLU A 160 12.55 -1.44 -20.74
CA GLU A 160 13.17 -1.07 -19.47
C GLU A 160 12.57 -1.92 -18.33
N ASP A 161 13.41 -2.37 -17.40
CA ASP A 161 13.00 -2.99 -16.13
C ASP A 161 13.74 -2.32 -14.96
N ASP A 162 12.98 -1.93 -13.92
CA ASP A 162 13.49 -1.33 -12.69
C ASP A 162 13.01 -2.09 -11.42
N SER A 163 12.68 -3.37 -11.60
CA SER A 163 12.02 -4.18 -10.57
C SER A 163 12.99 -4.71 -9.51
N ALA A 164 14.26 -4.90 -9.87
CA ALA A 164 15.30 -5.51 -9.06
C ALA A 164 15.82 -4.57 -7.95
N VAL A 165 15.78 -5.02 -6.69
CA VAL A 165 16.20 -4.21 -5.52
C VAL A 165 17.46 -4.78 -4.86
N TYR A 166 18.44 -3.92 -4.58
CA TYR A 166 19.61 -4.28 -3.78
C TYR A 166 19.23 -4.36 -2.29
N ALA A 167 19.48 -5.51 -1.66
CA ALA A 167 19.15 -5.74 -0.25
C ALA A 167 20.17 -6.62 0.45
N HIS A 168 20.27 -6.48 1.78
CA HIS A 168 21.10 -7.36 2.61
C HIS A 168 20.39 -8.70 2.91
N SER A 169 19.07 -8.66 3.04
CA SER A 169 18.21 -9.82 3.25
C SER A 169 17.16 -9.89 2.15
N PRO A 170 16.72 -11.10 1.74
CA PRO A 170 15.61 -11.24 0.80
C PRO A 170 14.31 -10.63 1.33
N TYR A 171 14.17 -10.52 2.66
CA TYR A 171 12.96 -10.03 3.31
C TYR A 171 13.15 -8.67 3.98
N ARG A 172 12.02 -8.03 4.27
CA ARG A 172 11.89 -6.83 5.11
C ARG A 172 10.78 -7.06 6.10
N VAL A 173 11.04 -6.69 7.35
CA VAL A 173 10.08 -6.78 8.46
C VAL A 173 9.55 -5.39 8.77
N SER A 174 8.24 -5.24 8.89
CA SER A 174 7.58 -3.97 9.18
C SER A 174 6.45 -4.12 10.20
N PHE A 175 6.28 -3.09 11.04
CA PHE A 175 5.26 -3.07 12.11
C PHE A 175 4.18 -2.01 11.85
N ARG A 176 3.94 -1.64 10.59
CA ARG A 176 3.04 -0.52 10.21
C ARG A 176 1.61 -0.68 10.72
N ARG A 177 1.18 -1.92 10.99
CA ARG A 177 -0.15 -2.25 11.51
C ARG A 177 -0.18 -2.39 13.04
N THR A 178 0.94 -2.20 13.74
CA THR A 178 1.02 -2.24 15.19
C THR A 178 0.92 -0.84 15.77
N ASP A 179 -0.04 -0.62 16.65
CA ASP A 179 -0.07 0.60 17.47
C ASP A 179 1.15 0.60 18.40
N PRO A 180 2.02 1.63 18.36
CA PRO A 180 3.24 1.72 19.16
C PRO A 180 2.96 1.99 20.64
N ASN A 181 1.70 1.95 21.08
CA ASN A 181 1.31 2.09 22.47
C ASN A 181 0.71 0.82 23.04
N PHE A 182 0.91 0.57 24.34
CA PHE A 182 0.25 -0.53 25.03
C PHE A 182 -0.44 -0.05 26.30
N ARG A 183 -1.42 -0.82 26.76
CA ARG A 183 -2.15 -0.56 28.00
C ARG A 183 -1.52 -1.42 29.10
N PRO A 184 -1.07 -0.84 30.23
CA PRO A 184 -0.40 -1.62 31.26
C PRO A 184 -1.35 -2.67 31.85
N GLY A 185 -0.84 -3.89 32.05
CA GLY A 185 -1.63 -5.02 32.54
C GLY A 185 -2.54 -5.68 31.48
N ALA A 186 -2.43 -5.29 30.21
CA ALA A 186 -3.18 -5.87 29.11
C ALA A 186 -2.25 -6.55 28.10
N PRO A 187 -2.59 -7.74 27.57
CA PRO A 187 -1.86 -8.32 26.45
C PRO A 187 -1.87 -7.39 25.23
N LYS A 188 -0.70 -7.18 24.62
CA LYS A 188 -0.55 -6.37 23.41
C LYS A 188 -0.30 -7.26 22.21
N VAL A 189 -1.20 -7.21 21.22
CA VAL A 189 -0.97 -7.89 19.94
C VAL A 189 -0.04 -7.02 19.07
N VAL A 190 1.08 -7.61 18.64
CA VAL A 190 2.04 -7.04 17.69
C VAL A 190 1.79 -7.66 16.33
N LYS A 191 1.43 -6.83 15.35
CA LYS A 191 1.20 -7.21 13.95
C LYS A 191 2.41 -6.89 13.09
N VAL A 192 2.80 -7.87 12.29
CA VAL A 192 4.01 -7.82 11.50
C VAL A 192 3.67 -8.09 10.04
N ASP A 193 4.28 -7.29 9.16
CA ASP A 193 4.28 -7.50 7.73
C ASP A 193 5.70 -7.87 7.29
N VAL A 194 5.84 -9.03 6.68
CA VAL A 194 7.05 -9.55 6.07
C VAL A 194 6.86 -9.54 4.57
N THR A 195 7.68 -8.74 3.89
CA THR A 195 7.68 -8.65 2.43
C THR A 195 9.03 -9.05 1.91
N TYR A 196 9.11 -9.43 0.64
CA TYR A 196 10.38 -9.40 -0.09
C TYR A 196 10.92 -7.96 -0.13
N ALA A 197 12.22 -7.81 -0.39
CA ALA A 197 12.84 -6.50 -0.46
C ALA A 197 12.28 -5.59 -1.59
N ASN A 198 11.70 -6.21 -2.63
CA ASN A 198 10.98 -5.53 -3.71
C ASN A 198 9.54 -5.10 -3.34
N GLY A 199 9.07 -5.43 -2.13
CA GLY A 199 7.75 -5.06 -1.60
C GLY A 199 6.65 -6.09 -1.79
N GLN A 200 6.91 -7.19 -2.49
CA GLN A 200 5.92 -8.26 -2.65
C GLN A 200 5.68 -9.01 -1.33
N PRO A 201 4.45 -9.47 -1.04
CA PRO A 201 4.17 -10.31 0.14
C PRO A 201 5.03 -11.57 0.19
N ALA A 202 5.61 -11.89 1.34
CA ALA A 202 6.42 -13.09 1.53
C ALA A 202 5.68 -14.13 2.39
N ALA A 203 5.02 -15.08 1.73
CA ALA A 203 4.23 -16.13 2.38
C ALA A 203 5.09 -17.29 2.88
N LEU A 204 4.60 -17.99 3.91
CA LEU A 204 5.23 -19.21 4.47
C LEU A 204 6.65 -18.99 5.02
N VAL A 205 6.97 -17.78 5.47
CA VAL A 205 8.27 -17.45 6.08
C VAL A 205 8.19 -17.67 7.59
N PRO A 206 8.94 -18.63 8.16
CA PRO A 206 9.03 -18.79 9.59
C PRO A 206 9.82 -17.64 10.23
N CYS A 207 9.36 -17.16 11.38
CA CYS A 207 9.97 -16.07 12.13
C CYS A 207 10.01 -16.41 13.62
N THR A 208 11.12 -16.10 14.28
CA THR A 208 11.21 -16.04 15.75
C THR A 208 10.76 -14.68 16.23
N VAL A 209 10.04 -14.65 17.33
CA VAL A 209 9.59 -13.41 17.97
C VAL A 209 10.05 -13.39 19.42
N LYS A 210 10.52 -12.22 19.85
CA LYS A 210 11.00 -11.98 21.21
C LYS A 210 10.50 -10.62 21.67
N ALA A 211 10.28 -10.47 22.97
CA ALA A 211 9.99 -9.17 23.56
C ALA A 211 10.81 -8.99 24.83
N GLU A 212 11.24 -7.76 25.08
CA GLU A 212 12.03 -7.36 26.24
C GLU A 212 11.43 -6.08 26.85
N ALA A 213 11.31 -6.02 28.17
CA ALA A 213 10.95 -4.78 28.86
C ALA A 213 12.11 -3.78 28.83
N GLY A 214 11.84 -2.50 29.09
CA GLY A 214 12.85 -1.43 29.05
C GLY A 214 14.01 -1.59 30.04
N ASN A 215 13.88 -2.50 31.01
CA ASN A 215 14.93 -2.90 31.95
C ASN A 215 15.72 -4.16 31.50
N GLY A 216 15.48 -4.66 30.29
CA GLY A 216 16.18 -5.79 29.68
C GLY A 216 15.63 -7.18 30.05
N PHE A 217 14.55 -7.27 30.83
CA PHE A 217 13.93 -8.56 31.16
C PHE A 217 13.11 -9.10 30.00
N ASN A 218 13.26 -10.40 29.72
CA ASN A 218 12.47 -11.09 28.70
C ASN A 218 10.99 -11.11 29.08
N MET A 219 10.16 -10.79 28.10
CA MET A 219 8.71 -10.78 28.19
C MET A 219 8.14 -12.05 27.55
N PRO A 220 7.14 -12.71 28.16
CA PRO A 220 6.49 -13.85 27.53
C PRO A 220 5.70 -13.39 26.29
N VAL A 221 5.85 -14.18 25.22
CA VAL A 221 5.20 -13.97 23.93
C VAL A 221 4.44 -15.23 23.51
N ASP A 222 3.32 -15.04 22.81
CA ASP A 222 2.52 -16.15 22.28
C ASP A 222 2.05 -15.87 20.84
N PRO A 223 2.48 -16.66 19.84
CA PRO A 223 3.52 -17.69 19.91
C PRO A 223 4.93 -17.07 19.91
N ASP A 224 5.97 -17.84 20.27
CA ASP A 224 7.39 -17.47 20.17
C ASP A 224 8.00 -17.75 18.77
N VAL A 225 7.33 -18.59 17.99
CA VAL A 225 7.60 -18.83 16.57
C VAL A 225 6.30 -18.71 15.77
N ALA A 226 6.32 -17.89 14.72
CA ALA A 226 5.16 -17.66 13.85
C ALA A 226 5.54 -17.78 12.37
N VAL A 227 4.61 -18.24 11.54
CA VAL A 227 4.78 -18.37 10.09
C VAL A 227 3.87 -17.35 9.41
N THR A 228 4.37 -16.70 8.36
CA THR A 228 3.59 -15.71 7.61
C THR A 228 2.50 -16.34 6.76
N ASP A 229 1.35 -15.68 6.69
CA ASP A 229 0.22 -16.07 5.83
C ASP A 229 0.46 -15.73 4.35
N ALA A 230 -0.53 -15.99 3.49
CA ALA A 230 -0.48 -15.68 2.05
C ALA A 230 -0.25 -14.19 1.72
N ARG A 231 -0.52 -13.28 2.66
CA ARG A 231 -0.29 -11.83 2.54
C ARG A 231 1.04 -11.41 3.16
N GLY A 232 1.87 -12.35 3.59
CA GLY A 232 3.13 -12.08 4.25
C GLY A 232 2.97 -11.55 5.67
N ARG A 233 1.91 -11.94 6.38
CA ARG A 233 1.57 -11.36 7.69
C ARG A 233 1.63 -12.38 8.80
N LEU A 234 2.03 -11.92 9.98
CA LEU A 234 1.92 -12.67 11.23
C LEU A 234 1.55 -11.73 12.38
N ALA A 235 1.12 -12.30 13.50
CA ALA A 235 0.87 -11.57 14.73
C ALA A 235 1.23 -12.43 15.95
N PHE A 236 1.63 -11.79 17.04
CA PHE A 236 1.91 -12.43 18.33
C PHE A 236 1.46 -11.52 19.47
N ALA A 237 1.09 -12.11 20.61
CA ALA A 237 0.73 -11.38 21.81
C ALA A 237 1.95 -11.23 22.73
N VAL A 238 2.11 -10.06 23.33
CA VAL A 238 3.08 -9.78 24.40
C VAL A 238 2.28 -9.51 25.67
N SER A 239 2.45 -10.34 26.70
CA SER A 239 1.78 -10.12 27.98
C SER A 239 2.43 -8.93 28.68
N THR A 240 1.67 -7.91 29.09
CA THR A 240 2.23 -6.74 29.78
C THR A 240 1.76 -6.71 31.23
N GLU A 241 2.59 -6.16 32.12
CA GLU A 241 2.28 -5.97 33.54
C GLU A 241 2.23 -4.48 33.88
N GLY A 242 1.69 -4.14 35.05
CA GLY A 242 1.44 -2.75 35.47
C GLY A 242 2.70 -1.88 35.57
N GLN A 243 3.86 -2.47 35.88
CA GLN A 243 5.11 -1.73 36.04
C GLN A 243 5.85 -1.41 34.74
N HIS A 244 5.45 -2.01 33.61
CA HIS A 244 6.16 -1.84 32.34
C HIS A 244 5.85 -0.48 31.71
N THR A 245 6.91 0.23 31.32
CA THR A 245 6.81 1.56 30.67
C THR A 245 7.22 1.56 29.20
N LEU A 246 8.15 0.67 28.86
CA LEU A 246 8.69 0.48 27.51
C LEU A 246 8.85 -1.03 27.26
N ILE A 247 8.49 -1.49 26.08
CA ILE A 247 8.71 -2.87 25.62
C ILE A 247 9.33 -2.81 24.21
N MET A 248 10.42 -3.52 23.99
CA MET A 248 10.99 -3.74 22.66
C MET A 248 10.53 -5.12 22.16
N ALA A 249 9.81 -5.15 21.05
CA ALA A 249 9.49 -6.40 20.36
C ALA A 249 10.42 -6.56 19.14
N LYS A 250 11.05 -7.73 19.03
CA LYS A 250 11.98 -8.10 17.94
C LYS A 250 11.41 -9.29 17.18
N VAL A 251 11.46 -9.20 15.86
CA VAL A 251 11.08 -10.28 14.93
C VAL A 251 12.26 -10.55 14.02
N GLU A 252 12.59 -11.82 13.88
CA GLU A 252 13.72 -12.28 13.06
C GLU A 252 13.26 -13.45 12.20
N THR A 253 13.37 -13.29 10.88
CA THR A 253 13.10 -14.38 9.93
C THR A 253 14.03 -15.56 10.21
N LEU A 254 13.60 -16.77 9.84
CA LEU A 254 14.40 -17.99 9.89
C LEU A 254 14.64 -18.49 8.46
N LEU A 255 15.88 -18.40 8.00
CA LEU A 255 16.36 -18.85 6.68
C LEU A 255 17.43 -19.91 6.92
N PRO A 256 17.04 -21.20 7.00
CA PRO A 256 17.99 -22.28 7.29
C PRO A 256 19.18 -22.33 6.31
N SER A 257 18.94 -21.95 5.05
CA SER A 257 19.96 -21.97 3.99
C SER A 257 20.97 -20.82 4.09
N GLU A 258 20.63 -19.69 4.72
CA GLU A 258 21.45 -18.46 4.70
C GLU A 258 21.34 -17.69 6.03
N PRO A 259 21.98 -18.17 7.12
CA PRO A 259 21.84 -17.57 8.45
C PRO A 259 22.38 -16.14 8.55
N GLY A 260 23.29 -15.73 7.66
CA GLY A 260 23.81 -14.36 7.60
C GLY A 260 22.85 -13.33 6.98
N GLN A 261 21.75 -13.78 6.36
CA GLN A 261 20.86 -12.93 5.57
C GLN A 261 19.47 -12.82 6.19
N GLN A 262 19.34 -13.01 7.52
CA GLN A 262 18.06 -12.83 8.18
C GLN A 262 17.60 -11.37 8.15
N ALA A 263 16.32 -11.17 7.85
CA ALA A 263 15.67 -9.90 8.10
C ALA A 263 15.31 -9.81 9.59
N VAL A 264 15.72 -8.70 10.20
CA VAL A 264 15.42 -8.35 11.58
C VAL A 264 14.61 -7.06 11.60
N GLY A 265 13.52 -7.06 12.34
CA GLY A 265 12.73 -5.86 12.62
C GLY A 265 12.51 -5.70 14.12
N GLN A 266 12.52 -4.45 14.58
CA GLN A 266 12.19 -4.10 15.97
C GLN A 266 11.16 -2.97 16.03
N ILE A 267 10.32 -3.01 17.05
CA ILE A 267 9.41 -1.91 17.42
C ILE A 267 9.50 -1.65 18.92
N PHE A 268 9.47 -0.38 19.29
CA PHE A 268 9.37 0.07 20.67
C PHE A 268 7.92 0.44 20.98
N LEU A 269 7.38 -0.18 22.02
CA LEU A 269 6.02 0.00 22.50
C LEU A 269 6.06 0.80 23.80
N SER A 270 5.33 1.91 23.85
CA SER A 270 5.31 2.81 25.01
C SER A 270 3.99 2.73 25.76
N VAL A 271 4.05 2.83 27.09
CA VAL A 271 2.85 2.75 27.94
C VAL A 271 1.90 3.92 27.69
N PHE A 272 0.61 3.64 27.62
CA PHE A 272 -0.45 4.64 27.61
C PHE A 272 -0.53 5.37 28.94
N ARG A 273 -0.62 6.71 28.91
CA ARG A 273 -0.69 7.53 30.14
C ARG A 273 -2.13 7.97 30.40
N SER A 274 -2.73 7.41 31.45
CA SER A 274 -4.02 7.88 32.00
C SER A 274 -3.79 8.88 33.13
N ARG A 275 -4.62 9.91 33.22
CA ARG A 275 -4.56 10.93 34.30
C ARG A 275 -5.29 10.50 35.58
N SER A 276 -6.28 9.61 35.47
CA SER A 276 -7.22 9.28 36.54
C SER A 276 -7.03 7.86 37.12
N ASN A 277 -5.91 7.17 36.82
CA ASN A 277 -5.70 5.74 37.12
C ASN A 277 -6.81 4.79 36.59
N ALA A 278 -7.75 5.34 35.82
CA ALA A 278 -8.84 4.64 35.19
C ALA A 278 -8.44 4.26 33.76
N VAL A 279 -8.78 3.05 33.33
CA VAL A 279 -8.41 2.50 32.02
C VAL A 279 -9.61 1.93 31.30
N LEU A 280 -9.66 2.24 30.00
CA LEU A 280 -10.54 1.62 29.03
C LEU A 280 -9.67 1.12 27.89
N TYR A 281 -9.76 -0.16 27.57
CA TYR A 281 -9.00 -0.75 26.47
C TYR A 281 -9.69 -1.94 25.81
N LEU A 282 -9.28 -2.18 24.56
CA LEU A 282 -9.77 -3.26 23.71
C LEU A 282 -8.91 -4.52 23.96
N GLU A 283 -9.49 -5.57 24.55
CA GLU A 283 -8.76 -6.77 25.01
C GLU A 283 -8.61 -7.84 23.92
N SER A 284 -9.66 -8.09 23.13
CA SER A 284 -9.73 -9.27 22.24
C SER A 284 -10.09 -8.94 20.79
N ALA A 285 -9.87 -7.70 20.38
CA ALA A 285 -10.46 -7.21 19.13
C ALA A 285 -9.72 -7.66 17.86
N ASP A 286 -8.47 -8.07 17.99
CA ASP A 286 -7.54 -7.97 16.87
C ASP A 286 -6.62 -9.19 16.78
N SER A 287 -7.20 -10.30 16.33
CA SER A 287 -6.44 -11.51 15.99
C SER A 287 -5.51 -11.30 14.77
N GLY A 288 -5.44 -10.09 14.20
CA GLY A 288 -4.75 -9.81 12.95
C GLY A 288 -5.45 -10.39 11.72
N LYS A 289 -6.60 -11.07 11.89
CA LYS A 289 -7.36 -11.72 10.83
C LYS A 289 -8.30 -10.74 10.14
N VAL A 290 -8.50 -10.98 8.85
CA VAL A 290 -9.42 -10.24 8.00
C VAL A 290 -10.84 -10.76 8.24
N VAL A 291 -11.77 -9.85 8.52
CA VAL A 291 -13.18 -10.20 8.78
C VAL A 291 -13.95 -10.24 7.46
N LYS A 292 -14.73 -11.30 7.26
CA LYS A 292 -15.60 -11.43 6.07
C LYS A 292 -16.85 -10.57 6.18
N VAL A 293 -17.37 -10.12 5.05
CA VAL A 293 -18.66 -9.44 4.97
C VAL A 293 -19.77 -10.40 5.41
N GLY A 294 -20.76 -9.90 6.15
CA GLY A 294 -21.78 -10.71 6.82
C GLY A 294 -21.32 -11.35 8.13
N GLY A 295 -20.01 -11.33 8.42
CA GLY A 295 -19.46 -11.77 9.70
C GLY A 295 -19.88 -10.88 10.87
N ILE A 296 -19.76 -11.40 12.09
CA ILE A 296 -20.02 -10.65 13.32
C ILE A 296 -18.69 -10.34 13.98
N VAL A 297 -18.45 -9.04 14.21
CA VAL A 297 -17.36 -8.58 15.06
C VAL A 297 -17.85 -8.54 16.50
N SER A 298 -17.10 -9.13 17.41
CA SER A 298 -17.35 -9.09 18.85
C SER A 298 -16.05 -8.78 19.58
N ILE A 299 -15.97 -7.57 20.11
CA ILE A 299 -14.76 -7.05 20.76
C ILE A 299 -14.99 -6.99 22.26
N ARG A 300 -14.13 -7.67 23.03
CA ARG A 300 -14.09 -7.51 24.48
C ARG A 300 -13.43 -6.18 24.83
N VAL A 301 -14.10 -5.42 25.69
CA VAL A 301 -13.64 -4.15 26.24
C VAL A 301 -13.47 -4.31 27.74
N ARG A 302 -12.31 -3.92 28.24
CA ARG A 302 -12.02 -3.90 29.67
C ARG A 302 -12.06 -2.48 30.18
N ILE A 303 -12.74 -2.33 31.30
CA ILE A 303 -13.06 -1.05 31.93
C ILE A 303 -12.73 -1.19 33.42
N TYR A 304 -11.82 -0.37 33.96
CA TYR A 304 -11.44 -0.41 35.38
C TYR A 304 -11.15 0.99 35.94
N PRO A 305 -11.71 1.38 37.11
CA PRO A 305 -12.57 0.61 38.05
C PRO A 305 -14.07 0.61 37.67
N PRO A 306 -14.91 -0.38 38.06
CA PRO A 306 -16.28 -0.58 37.51
C PRO A 306 -17.33 0.54 37.74
N THR A 307 -16.96 1.70 38.30
CA THR A 307 -17.81 2.85 38.61
C THR A 307 -18.04 3.82 37.43
N PHE A 308 -17.79 3.41 36.19
CA PHE A 308 -17.91 4.27 35.01
C PHE A 308 -19.34 4.60 34.60
N SER A 309 -19.47 5.64 33.76
CA SER A 309 -20.63 5.75 32.87
C SER A 309 -20.78 4.47 32.04
N PRO A 310 -21.98 4.21 31.46
CA PRO A 310 -22.09 3.27 30.36
C PRO A 310 -21.02 3.56 29.31
N GLY A 311 -20.37 2.50 28.82
CA GLY A 311 -19.40 2.61 27.73
C GLY A 311 -20.12 2.57 26.40
N TYR A 312 -19.55 3.23 25.39
CA TYR A 312 -20.12 3.33 24.05
C TYR A 312 -19.10 2.92 23.00
N TYR A 313 -19.58 2.58 21.82
CA TYR A 313 -18.74 2.34 20.65
C TYR A 313 -19.26 3.05 19.41
N ILE A 314 -18.34 3.40 18.51
CA ILE A 314 -18.61 3.96 17.19
C ILE A 314 -17.75 3.22 16.17
N VAL A 315 -18.36 2.83 15.05
CA VAL A 315 -17.70 2.21 13.91
C VAL A 315 -17.78 3.16 12.72
N THR A 316 -16.63 3.52 12.15
CA THR A 316 -16.54 4.43 11.02
C THR A 316 -15.86 3.79 9.81
N HIS A 317 -16.25 4.26 8.63
CA HIS A 317 -15.60 3.96 7.36
C HIS A 317 -15.64 5.21 6.48
N ASN A 318 -14.50 5.64 5.93
CA ASN A 318 -14.37 6.84 5.10
C ASN A 318 -15.07 8.08 5.68
N GLY A 319 -14.90 8.29 6.99
CA GLY A 319 -15.47 9.41 7.72
C GLY A 319 -16.98 9.36 7.98
N GLN A 320 -17.65 8.27 7.64
CA GLN A 320 -19.06 8.07 7.94
C GLN A 320 -19.23 7.09 9.10
N VAL A 321 -20.14 7.41 10.02
CA VAL A 321 -20.57 6.48 11.08
C VAL A 321 -21.42 5.38 10.45
N LYS A 322 -20.96 4.14 10.55
CA LYS A 322 -21.65 2.95 10.04
C LYS A 322 -22.47 2.26 11.11
N ARG A 323 -21.95 2.21 12.34
CA ARG A 323 -22.63 1.66 13.52
C ARG A 323 -22.23 2.46 14.76
N PHE A 324 -23.11 2.49 15.75
CA PHE A 324 -22.83 3.01 17.08
C PHE A 324 -23.76 2.32 18.07
N GLY A 325 -23.40 2.33 19.34
CA GLY A 325 -24.25 1.79 20.40
C GLY A 325 -23.58 1.80 21.76
N GLU A 326 -24.33 1.36 22.77
CA GLU A 326 -23.80 1.09 24.10
C GLU A 326 -23.06 -0.26 24.13
N LEU A 327 -22.02 -0.35 24.94
CA LEU A 327 -21.34 -1.61 25.22
C LEU A 327 -22.26 -2.48 26.09
N TYR A 328 -22.66 -3.63 25.57
CA TYR A 328 -23.46 -4.55 26.37
C TYR A 328 -22.58 -5.22 27.43
N ARG A 329 -23.16 -5.43 28.62
CA ARG A 329 -22.53 -6.15 29.73
C ARG A 329 -22.99 -7.60 29.72
N ASP A 330 -22.05 -8.53 29.77
CA ASP A 330 -22.34 -9.95 29.97
C ASP A 330 -22.33 -10.31 31.48
N VAL A 331 -22.87 -11.48 31.83
CA VAL A 331 -23.06 -11.98 33.20
C VAL A 331 -21.75 -12.01 34.01
N SER A 332 -20.60 -12.06 33.33
CA SER A 332 -19.24 -12.11 33.90
C SER A 332 -18.54 -10.74 34.05
N SER A 333 -19.26 -9.62 34.06
CA SER A 333 -18.72 -8.24 34.17
C SER A 333 -17.80 -7.79 33.03
N TYR A 334 -17.83 -8.46 31.88
CA TYR A 334 -17.14 -8.02 30.66
C TYR A 334 -18.04 -7.12 29.83
N HIS A 335 -17.44 -6.10 29.21
CA HIS A 335 -18.12 -5.23 28.25
C HIS A 335 -17.78 -5.67 26.83
N PHE A 336 -18.74 -5.53 25.92
CA PHE A 336 -18.54 -5.94 24.53
C PHE A 336 -19.10 -4.94 23.53
N ALA A 337 -18.32 -4.66 22.48
CA ALA A 337 -18.81 -4.02 21.26
C ALA A 337 -19.08 -5.10 20.22
N ARG A 338 -20.34 -5.25 19.81
CA ARG A 338 -20.75 -6.28 18.84
C ARG A 338 -21.57 -5.68 17.71
N PHE A 339 -21.16 -5.98 16.48
CA PHE A 339 -21.84 -5.50 15.27
C PHE A 339 -21.63 -6.46 14.09
N SER A 340 -22.59 -6.47 13.15
CA SER A 340 -22.49 -7.21 11.89
C SER A 340 -21.74 -6.38 10.83
N VAL A 341 -20.80 -6.99 10.12
CA VAL A 341 -20.04 -6.37 9.04
C VAL A 341 -20.87 -6.35 7.75
N THR A 342 -20.99 -5.18 7.13
CA THR A 342 -21.73 -4.95 5.88
C THR A 342 -20.79 -4.59 4.73
N ASN A 343 -21.23 -4.67 3.47
CA ASN A 343 -20.37 -4.39 2.31
C ASN A 343 -19.80 -2.96 2.30
N ASP A 344 -20.52 -1.98 2.86
CA ASP A 344 -20.08 -0.58 2.96
C ASP A 344 -19.06 -0.31 4.07
N MET A 345 -18.60 -1.38 4.75
CA MET A 345 -17.49 -1.40 5.70
C MET A 345 -16.17 -1.91 5.06
N SER A 346 -16.23 -2.38 3.81
CA SER A 346 -15.05 -2.82 3.06
C SER A 346 -14.23 -1.61 2.58
N PRO A 347 -12.88 -1.64 2.66
CA PRO A 347 -12.02 -2.78 3.04
C PRO A 347 -11.51 -2.71 4.49
N SER A 348 -11.96 -1.73 5.28
CA SER A 348 -11.57 -1.60 6.68
C SER A 348 -12.50 -0.64 7.41
N VAL A 349 -12.69 -0.88 8.71
CA VAL A 349 -13.41 0.03 9.62
C VAL A 349 -12.53 0.44 10.78
N ARG A 350 -12.75 1.65 11.28
CA ARG A 350 -12.21 2.06 12.58
C ARG A 350 -13.26 1.84 13.63
N VAL A 351 -12.86 1.30 14.78
CA VAL A 351 -13.71 1.16 15.96
C VAL A 351 -13.14 2.02 17.07
N LEU A 352 -13.97 2.89 17.63
CA LEU A 352 -13.69 3.67 18.83
C LEU A 352 -14.58 3.16 19.94
N VAL A 353 -14.01 2.93 21.12
CA VAL A 353 -14.74 2.69 22.36
C VAL A 353 -14.42 3.80 23.33
N TYR A 354 -15.41 4.28 24.07
CA TYR A 354 -15.21 5.36 25.01
C TYR A 354 -16.18 5.33 26.19
N ALA A 355 -15.78 5.94 27.30
CA ALA A 355 -16.59 6.11 28.51
C ALA A 355 -16.14 7.36 29.28
N PHE A 356 -16.91 7.78 30.28
CA PHE A 356 -16.58 8.91 31.15
C PHE A 356 -16.39 8.45 32.60
N HIS A 357 -15.41 9.05 33.27
CA HIS A 357 -15.10 8.80 34.67
C HIS A 357 -14.61 10.06 35.35
N GLU A 358 -15.27 10.50 36.42
CA GLU A 358 -14.86 11.68 37.19
C GLU A 358 -14.61 12.92 36.32
N GLY A 359 -15.40 13.08 35.25
CA GLY A 359 -15.24 14.18 34.28
C GLY A 359 -14.12 14.00 33.24
N HIS A 360 -13.47 12.85 33.20
CA HIS A 360 -12.46 12.51 32.20
C HIS A 360 -13.01 11.53 31.16
N LEU A 361 -12.75 11.83 29.88
CA LEU A 361 -13.02 10.92 28.78
C LEU A 361 -11.94 9.82 28.76
N LEU A 362 -12.35 8.57 28.71
CA LEU A 362 -11.48 7.45 28.38
C LEU A 362 -11.84 6.92 27.01
N ALA A 363 -10.82 6.58 26.21
CA ALA A 363 -11.03 6.04 24.89
C ALA A 363 -9.93 5.07 24.48
N ASP A 364 -10.30 4.14 23.61
CA ASP A 364 -9.36 3.31 22.87
C ASP A 364 -9.90 3.07 21.46
N SER A 365 -9.01 2.85 20.50
CA SER A 365 -9.40 2.66 19.11
C SER A 365 -8.54 1.63 18.40
N LEU A 366 -9.10 1.04 17.35
CA LEU A 366 -8.37 0.12 16.47
C LEU A 366 -8.95 0.13 15.07
N VAL A 367 -8.19 -0.45 14.15
CA VAL A 367 -8.62 -0.69 12.77
C VAL A 367 -8.87 -2.18 12.57
N ILE A 368 -10.07 -2.52 12.09
CA ILE A 368 -10.43 -3.87 11.67
C ILE A 368 -10.34 -3.93 10.15
N GLU A 369 -9.56 -4.89 9.65
CA GLU A 369 -9.53 -5.20 8.23
C GLU A 369 -10.76 -6.01 7.85
N VAL A 370 -11.46 -5.55 6.81
CA VAL A 370 -12.60 -6.22 6.22
C VAL A 370 -12.16 -6.75 4.85
N GLU A 371 -12.69 -7.89 4.43
CA GLU A 371 -12.36 -8.42 3.11
C GLU A 371 -12.69 -7.43 1.99
N GLU A 372 -11.83 -7.38 0.98
CA GLU A 372 -11.99 -6.55 -0.22
C GLU A 372 -13.06 -7.17 -1.13
N ALA A 373 -14.33 -7.01 -0.74
CA ALA A 373 -15.48 -7.50 -1.47
C ALA A 373 -16.31 -6.34 -2.05
N CYS A 374 -16.73 -6.51 -3.31
CA CYS A 374 -17.75 -5.68 -3.94
C CYS A 374 -19.15 -6.09 -3.44
N LEU A 375 -20.17 -5.28 -3.75
CA LEU A 375 -21.57 -5.67 -3.53
C LEU A 375 -21.91 -6.91 -4.36
N GLU A 376 -22.62 -7.89 -3.78
CA GLU A 376 -23.06 -9.07 -4.52
C GLU A 376 -23.90 -8.71 -5.76
N LYS A 377 -24.75 -7.67 -5.65
CA LYS A 377 -25.53 -7.14 -6.78
C LYS A 377 -24.68 -6.57 -7.93
N ALA A 378 -23.42 -6.21 -7.65
CA ALA A 378 -22.47 -5.71 -8.63
C ALA A 378 -21.66 -6.84 -9.28
N ALA A 379 -21.88 -8.11 -8.93
CA ALA A 379 -21.27 -9.23 -9.62
C ALA A 379 -21.75 -9.28 -11.08
N ILE A 380 -20.79 -9.35 -12.00
CA ILE A 380 -21.01 -9.39 -13.44
C ILE A 380 -20.22 -10.58 -14.00
N THR A 381 -20.87 -11.38 -14.84
CA THR A 381 -20.23 -12.44 -15.61
C THR A 381 -20.18 -12.03 -17.08
N ILE A 382 -19.00 -12.14 -17.68
CA ILE A 382 -18.80 -11.86 -19.10
C ILE A 382 -18.48 -13.18 -19.79
N GLU A 383 -19.31 -13.56 -20.75
CA GLU A 383 -19.12 -14.74 -21.59
C GLU A 383 -18.90 -14.30 -23.02
N THR A 384 -17.91 -14.87 -23.69
CA THR A 384 -17.60 -14.55 -25.09
C THR A 384 -17.81 -15.77 -25.97
N ASP A 385 -18.61 -15.62 -27.02
CA ASP A 385 -18.83 -16.65 -28.05
C ASP A 385 -18.28 -16.12 -29.39
N PHE A 386 -17.01 -16.43 -29.64
CA PHE A 386 -16.35 -16.17 -30.91
C PHE A 386 -16.03 -17.50 -31.58
N LYS A 387 -16.72 -17.82 -32.68
CA LYS A 387 -16.53 -19.08 -33.43
C LYS A 387 -15.25 -19.09 -34.26
N SER A 388 -14.64 -17.93 -34.48
CA SER A 388 -13.41 -17.76 -35.23
C SER A 388 -12.68 -16.50 -34.76
N GLU A 389 -11.36 -16.58 -34.66
CA GLU A 389 -10.48 -15.45 -34.35
C GLU A 389 -10.13 -14.61 -35.60
N ARG A 390 -10.75 -14.89 -36.75
CA ARG A 390 -10.47 -14.17 -37.99
C ARG A 390 -11.00 -12.73 -37.93
N PRO A 391 -10.26 -11.75 -38.50
CA PRO A 391 -10.76 -10.39 -38.63
C PRO A 391 -12.12 -10.34 -39.35
N GLY A 392 -13.06 -9.58 -38.78
CA GLY A 392 -14.42 -9.46 -39.32
C GLY A 392 -15.36 -10.63 -39.02
N ALA A 393 -14.92 -11.63 -38.25
CA ALA A 393 -15.81 -12.71 -37.82
C ALA A 393 -16.88 -12.19 -36.83
N ASN A 394 -18.11 -12.67 -37.00
CA ASN A 394 -19.19 -12.39 -36.06
C ASN A 394 -18.98 -13.18 -34.76
N GLY A 395 -19.21 -12.51 -33.63
CA GLY A 395 -19.25 -13.13 -32.31
C GLY A 395 -20.21 -12.36 -31.40
N SER A 396 -20.43 -12.89 -30.20
CA SER A 396 -21.26 -12.25 -29.19
C SER A 396 -20.54 -12.16 -27.85
N VAL A 397 -20.77 -11.06 -27.14
CA VAL A 397 -20.35 -10.88 -25.75
C VAL A 397 -21.62 -10.82 -24.92
N LYS A 398 -21.84 -11.82 -24.07
CA LYS A 398 -22.97 -11.88 -23.15
C LYS A 398 -22.53 -11.35 -21.79
N ILE A 399 -23.33 -10.45 -21.23
CA ILE A 399 -23.05 -9.82 -19.94
C ILE A 399 -24.23 -10.15 -19.03
N LEU A 400 -23.96 -10.90 -17.99
CA LEU A 400 -24.94 -11.34 -17.00
C LEU A 400 -24.71 -10.57 -15.71
N GLY A 401 -25.76 -10.01 -15.12
CA GLY A 401 -25.68 -9.24 -13.89
C GLY A 401 -27.08 -8.93 -13.35
N SER A 402 -27.12 -8.32 -12.16
CA SER A 402 -28.41 -7.94 -11.55
C SER A 402 -29.13 -6.86 -12.37
N PRO A 403 -30.48 -6.88 -12.43
CA PRO A 403 -31.25 -5.83 -13.10
C PRO A 403 -30.91 -4.43 -12.57
N GLY A 404 -30.68 -3.48 -13.49
CA GLY A 404 -30.32 -2.10 -13.16
C GLY A 404 -28.82 -1.84 -12.95
N THR A 405 -27.97 -2.87 -12.97
CA THR A 405 -26.51 -2.70 -12.91
C THR A 405 -25.98 -2.05 -14.20
N ARG A 406 -25.15 -1.02 -14.05
CA ARG A 406 -24.46 -0.36 -15.16
C ARG A 406 -23.08 -0.97 -15.33
N VAL A 407 -22.73 -1.29 -16.58
CA VAL A 407 -21.46 -1.96 -16.92
C VAL A 407 -20.72 -1.11 -17.94
N GLY A 408 -19.48 -0.74 -17.64
CA GLY A 408 -18.55 -0.15 -18.59
C GLY A 408 -17.67 -1.25 -19.18
N ILE A 409 -17.60 -1.34 -20.50
CA ILE A 409 -16.78 -2.33 -21.21
C ILE A 409 -15.63 -1.59 -21.87
N LEU A 410 -14.42 -2.14 -21.74
CA LEU A 410 -13.22 -1.59 -22.32
C LEU A 410 -12.48 -2.68 -23.10
N GLY A 411 -12.38 -2.51 -24.42
CA GLY A 411 -11.57 -3.36 -25.30
C GLY A 411 -10.24 -2.68 -25.59
N ILE A 412 -9.13 -3.32 -25.21
CA ILE A 412 -7.78 -2.79 -25.40
C ILE A 412 -6.95 -3.80 -26.19
N ASN A 413 -6.12 -3.31 -27.12
CA ASN A 413 -5.12 -4.14 -27.77
C ASN A 413 -4.09 -4.63 -26.72
N LYS A 414 -3.90 -5.96 -26.65
CA LYS A 414 -2.99 -6.59 -25.69
C LYS A 414 -1.59 -5.96 -25.66
N GLN A 415 -1.05 -5.58 -26.82
CA GLN A 415 0.27 -4.93 -26.92
C GLN A 415 0.32 -3.58 -26.18
N VAL A 416 -0.76 -2.78 -26.28
CA VAL A 416 -0.87 -1.50 -25.56
C VAL A 416 -1.01 -1.74 -24.05
N SER A 417 -1.75 -2.78 -23.65
CA SER A 417 -1.88 -3.16 -22.24
C SER A 417 -0.58 -3.66 -21.62
N GLU A 418 0.29 -4.32 -22.39
CA GLU A 418 1.59 -4.81 -21.92
C GLU A 418 2.57 -3.65 -21.70
N LEU A 419 2.53 -2.63 -22.55
CA LEU A 419 3.35 -1.42 -22.45
C LEU A 419 2.88 -0.45 -21.35
N ALA A 420 1.57 -0.41 -21.05
CA ALA A 420 0.96 0.58 -20.14
C ALA A 420 0.02 -0.03 -19.09
N SER A 421 0.39 -1.19 -18.53
CA SER A 421 -0.43 -1.91 -17.53
C SER A 421 -0.72 -1.08 -16.26
N GLU A 422 0.16 -0.13 -15.93
CA GLU A 422 -0.02 0.82 -14.83
C GLU A 422 -1.21 1.77 -15.00
N GLY A 423 -1.80 1.90 -16.20
CA GLY A 423 -2.97 2.74 -16.42
C GLY A 423 -4.31 2.06 -16.09
N LEU A 424 -4.35 0.73 -16.04
CA LEU A 424 -5.62 -0.01 -15.96
C LEU A 424 -6.30 0.13 -14.60
N LEU A 425 -7.61 0.35 -14.59
CA LEU A 425 -8.41 0.29 -13.37
C LEU A 425 -8.54 -1.16 -12.93
N THR A 426 -7.97 -1.49 -11.76
CA THR A 426 -8.05 -2.82 -11.17
C THR A 426 -8.78 -2.76 -9.82
N SER A 427 -9.29 -3.90 -9.36
CA SER A 427 -9.89 -4.03 -8.02
C SER A 427 -8.96 -3.50 -6.93
N ASN A 428 -7.67 -3.89 -6.99
CA ASN A 428 -6.66 -3.44 -6.04
C ASN A 428 -6.50 -1.91 -6.03
N LYS A 429 -6.50 -1.24 -7.20
CA LYS A 429 -6.44 0.22 -7.27
C LYS A 429 -7.68 0.89 -6.71
N MET A 430 -8.86 0.31 -6.98
CA MET A 430 -10.12 0.80 -6.45
C MET A 430 -10.13 0.74 -4.91
N PHE A 431 -9.78 -0.41 -4.31
CA PHE A 431 -9.69 -0.55 -2.86
C PHE A 431 -8.56 0.29 -2.25
N ALA A 432 -7.42 0.42 -2.92
CA ALA A 432 -6.35 1.33 -2.48
C ALA A 432 -6.83 2.79 -2.46
N LYS A 433 -7.60 3.21 -3.47
CA LYS A 433 -8.20 4.54 -3.51
C LYS A 433 -9.25 4.71 -2.40
N LEU A 434 -10.10 3.71 -2.14
CA LEU A 434 -11.04 3.74 -1.03
C LEU A 434 -10.33 3.89 0.32
N LYS A 435 -9.25 3.14 0.56
CA LYS A 435 -8.43 3.28 1.78
C LYS A 435 -7.83 4.69 1.92
N SER A 436 -7.49 5.35 0.81
CA SER A 436 -6.93 6.72 0.85
C SER A 436 -7.93 7.78 1.32
N HIS A 437 -9.23 7.46 1.38
CA HIS A 437 -10.27 8.33 1.92
C HIS A 437 -10.56 8.09 3.41
N ASP A 438 -9.84 7.17 4.05
CA ASP A 438 -9.87 7.06 5.51
C ASP A 438 -9.33 8.35 6.14
N MET A 439 -10.12 8.96 7.04
CA MET A 439 -9.75 10.22 7.69
C MET A 439 -8.86 10.02 8.92
N GLY A 440 -8.78 8.78 9.42
CA GLY A 440 -7.92 8.46 10.56
C GLY A 440 -6.50 8.08 10.14
N CYS A 441 -5.65 7.89 11.15
CA CYS A 441 -4.22 7.70 11.01
C CYS A 441 -3.80 6.40 11.68
N GLY A 442 -2.81 5.73 11.11
CA GLY A 442 -2.21 4.54 11.71
C GLY A 442 -3.21 3.41 12.01
N PRO A 443 -2.80 2.43 12.84
CA PRO A 443 -3.58 1.24 13.17
C PRO A 443 -4.62 1.45 14.29
N GLY A 444 -4.80 2.68 14.78
CA GLY A 444 -5.59 3.00 15.97
C GLY A 444 -4.72 3.17 17.21
N GLY A 445 -5.35 3.39 18.35
CA GLY A 445 -4.68 3.66 19.60
C GLY A 445 -4.01 5.03 19.64
N GLY A 446 -3.05 5.19 20.55
CA GLY A 446 -2.38 6.44 20.82
C GLY A 446 -1.77 6.47 22.22
N SER A 447 -0.87 7.41 22.48
CA SER A 447 -0.18 7.53 23.77
C SER A 447 -1.01 8.27 24.83
N THR A 448 -1.94 9.09 24.36
CA THR A 448 -2.90 9.88 25.14
C THR A 448 -4.30 9.78 24.53
N ILE A 449 -5.33 10.18 25.27
CA ILE A 449 -6.72 10.25 24.77
C ILE A 449 -6.83 11.16 23.54
N ARG A 450 -6.07 12.27 23.52
CA ARG A 450 -5.99 13.18 22.37
C ARG A 450 -5.48 12.45 21.14
N ASP A 451 -4.42 11.65 21.28
CA ASP A 451 -3.87 10.87 20.16
C ASP A 451 -4.87 9.83 19.68
N VAL A 452 -5.57 9.14 20.59
CA VAL A 452 -6.60 8.15 20.24
C VAL A 452 -7.69 8.77 19.37
N LEU A 453 -8.20 9.95 19.75
CA LEU A 453 -9.26 10.64 19.00
C LEU A 453 -8.76 11.24 17.68
N SER A 454 -7.56 11.82 17.66
CA SER A 454 -6.94 12.34 16.44
C SER A 454 -6.61 11.21 15.45
N ASN A 455 -6.03 10.11 15.91
CA ASN A 455 -5.75 8.93 15.08
C ASN A 455 -7.04 8.26 14.60
N PHE A 456 -8.12 8.33 15.36
CA PHE A 456 -9.43 7.84 14.91
C PHE A 456 -10.08 8.79 13.87
N GLY A 457 -9.81 10.09 13.94
CA GLY A 457 -10.36 11.11 13.04
C GLY A 457 -11.72 11.66 13.51
N VAL A 458 -11.93 11.82 14.82
CA VAL A 458 -13.18 12.35 15.40
C VAL A 458 -12.95 13.48 16.38
N ILE A 459 -13.94 14.37 16.48
CA ILE A 459 -14.04 15.40 17.50
C ILE A 459 -15.19 15.02 18.44
N VAL A 460 -14.92 14.97 19.75
CA VAL A 460 -15.92 14.71 20.78
C VAL A 460 -16.21 16.02 21.51
N ILE A 461 -17.47 16.42 21.52
CA ILE A 461 -17.95 17.60 22.25
C ILE A 461 -18.81 17.09 23.40
N SER A 462 -18.39 17.36 24.64
CA SER A 462 -19.10 16.91 25.84
C SER A 462 -19.05 18.00 26.92
N GLN A 463 -20.14 18.14 27.69
CA GLN A 463 -20.16 18.97 28.89
C GLN A 463 -19.42 18.33 30.06
N GLN A 464 -19.28 17.00 30.04
CA GLN A 464 -18.71 16.24 31.16
C GLN A 464 -17.19 16.26 31.16
N SER A 465 -16.54 16.68 30.07
CA SER A 465 -15.09 16.73 30.01
C SER A 465 -14.60 18.12 29.60
N PRO A 466 -13.79 18.79 30.43
CA PRO A 466 -13.21 20.08 30.08
C PRO A 466 -12.14 19.96 28.98
N ASP A 467 -11.67 18.74 28.69
CA ASP A 467 -10.77 18.41 27.58
C ASP A 467 -11.54 18.46 26.24
N VAL A 468 -12.00 19.65 25.84
CA VAL A 468 -12.55 19.85 24.50
C VAL A 468 -11.39 19.87 23.51
N ILE A 469 -11.25 18.80 22.72
CA ILE A 469 -10.23 18.72 21.67
C ILE A 469 -10.77 19.47 20.46
N HIS A 470 -10.52 20.79 20.43
CA HIS A 470 -10.90 21.71 19.36
C HIS A 470 -9.91 21.74 18.17
N GLU A 471 -8.88 20.90 18.18
CA GLU A 471 -7.90 20.87 17.09
C GLU A 471 -8.37 20.00 15.94
N ASP A 472 -8.14 20.50 14.73
CA ASP A 472 -8.38 19.80 13.47
C ASP A 472 -7.72 18.40 13.52
N PRO A 473 -8.49 17.30 13.41
CA PRO A 473 -8.03 15.94 13.65
C PRO A 473 -7.04 15.43 12.60
N ARG A 474 -6.46 16.31 11.77
CA ARG A 474 -5.46 15.96 10.77
C ARG A 474 -4.31 15.20 11.39
N CYS A 475 -4.00 14.06 10.78
CA CYS A 475 -2.84 13.23 11.08
C CYS A 475 -1.58 14.09 11.18
N ARG A 476 -1.07 14.29 12.40
CA ARG A 476 0.30 14.78 12.55
C ARG A 476 1.21 13.68 11.98
N PRO A 477 2.15 14.00 11.07
CA PRO A 477 3.09 12.99 10.61
C PRO A 477 3.82 12.47 11.85
N LEU A 478 3.75 11.15 12.09
CA LEU A 478 4.56 10.50 13.11
C LEU A 478 6.00 10.95 12.91
N SER A 479 6.54 11.68 13.87
CA SER A 479 7.94 12.10 13.89
C SER A 479 8.80 10.85 13.72
N ARG A 480 9.34 10.66 12.52
CA ARG A 480 10.43 9.72 12.31
C ARG A 480 11.53 10.14 13.28
N HIS A 481 12.11 9.19 14.02
CA HIS A 481 13.29 9.45 14.85
C HIS A 481 14.31 10.31 14.09
N PRO A 482 15.01 11.23 14.77
CA PRO A 482 15.87 12.21 14.12
C PRO A 482 17.16 11.53 13.63
N SER A 483 17.09 10.95 12.45
CA SER A 483 18.24 10.79 11.57
C SER A 483 17.84 11.25 10.17
N PHE A 484 18.39 12.41 9.81
CA PHE A 484 18.40 13.02 8.49
C PHE A 484 17.03 13.40 7.87
N GLN A 485 16.48 14.53 8.32
CA GLN A 485 15.74 15.41 7.43
C GLN A 485 16.40 16.79 7.40
N ARG A 486 17.14 17.04 6.31
CA ARG A 486 17.45 18.40 5.89
C ARG A 486 16.14 19.02 5.43
N LEU A 487 15.76 20.15 6.03
CA LEU A 487 14.69 21.02 5.56
C LEU A 487 14.86 21.24 4.05
N LYS A 488 13.95 20.70 3.24
CA LYS A 488 13.71 21.27 1.90
C LYS A 488 13.14 22.66 2.16
N ARG A 489 13.99 23.69 2.04
CA ARG A 489 13.51 25.05 1.77
C ARG A 489 12.68 24.94 0.49
N SER A 490 11.37 25.04 0.61
CA SER A 490 10.57 25.61 -0.46
C SER A 490 11.13 27.01 -0.68
N VAL A 491 11.79 27.22 -1.81
CA VAL A 491 11.96 28.55 -2.34
C VAL A 491 10.56 28.94 -2.80
N GLU A 492 9.87 29.71 -1.97
CA GLU A 492 8.80 30.58 -2.44
C GLU A 492 9.43 31.50 -3.48
N SER A 493 9.19 31.21 -4.76
CA SER A 493 9.33 32.20 -5.82
C SER A 493 8.02 32.98 -5.87
N ASP A 494 7.85 33.90 -4.94
CA ASP A 494 7.09 35.12 -5.23
C ASP A 494 7.90 35.89 -6.27
N THR A 495 7.52 35.77 -7.54
CA THR A 495 7.55 36.82 -8.56
C THR A 495 7.17 36.27 -9.94
N ALA A 496 6.23 36.98 -10.57
CA ALA A 496 5.93 37.01 -12.01
C ALA A 496 5.27 35.77 -12.66
N SER A 497 3.94 35.73 -12.64
CA SER A 497 3.16 35.37 -13.84
C SER A 497 1.68 35.80 -13.74
N THR A 498 1.43 37.06 -13.37
CA THR A 498 0.10 37.70 -13.46
C THR A 498 -0.03 38.59 -14.70
N ALA A 499 0.73 38.34 -15.78
CA ALA A 499 0.70 39.16 -17.00
C ALA A 499 0.44 38.36 -18.29
N PHE A 500 0.07 37.06 -18.21
CA PHE A 500 -0.19 36.23 -19.39
C PHE A 500 -1.57 35.55 -19.39
N LEU A 501 -2.48 35.95 -18.49
CA LEU A 501 -3.84 35.39 -18.38
C LEU A 501 -4.97 36.41 -18.63
N ASP A 502 -4.64 37.65 -19.03
CA ASP A 502 -5.64 38.69 -19.36
C ASP A 502 -5.80 38.96 -20.86
N GLU A 503 -5.19 38.15 -21.75
CA GLU A 503 -5.20 38.41 -23.21
C GLU A 503 -5.89 37.33 -24.07
N CYS A 504 -6.87 36.60 -23.51
CA CYS A 504 -7.67 35.63 -24.27
C CYS A 504 -9.19 35.80 -24.06
N CYS A 505 -9.68 37.04 -23.93
CA CYS A 505 -11.11 37.38 -23.96
C CYS A 505 -11.42 38.60 -24.86
N SER A 506 -10.77 38.69 -26.02
CA SER A 506 -11.23 39.53 -27.12
C SER A 506 -10.83 38.92 -28.45
N LEU A 507 -11.70 38.04 -28.96
CA LEU A 507 -11.93 37.67 -30.37
C LEU A 507 -12.83 36.42 -30.42
N ALA A 508 -14.13 36.63 -30.19
CA ALA A 508 -15.25 35.89 -30.77
C ALA A 508 -16.54 36.68 -30.49
#